data_AF-A0AAD5DA37-F1
#
_entry.id   AF-A0AAD5DA37-F1
#
_cell.length_a   1.000
_cell.length_b   1.000
_cell.length_c   1.000
_cell.angle_alpha   90.00
_cell.angle_beta   90.00
_cell.angle_gamma   90.00
#
_symmetry.space_group_name_H-M   'P 1'
#
loop_
_entity.id
_entity.type
_entity.pdbx_description
1 polymer ?
#
loop_
_entity_poly.entity_id
_entity_poly.type
_entity_poly.pdbx_seq_one_letter_code
_entity_poly.pdbx_strand_id
1 'polypeptide(L)'
;TGRIPVELLAKANKGSLSLSYDDEITSDAASSCDRSTCKNKNNKKIIIPVIATVVFIVMILTVFIAIWIFKKPKARGTALRIRKQQYTYAEIQSITNNFNVVIGKGGFGTVYRGHIGDTQVAVKMLSESSHQGEKQFQA
;
A
#
# COMPACT_ATOMS: atom_id res chain seq x y z
N THR A 1 -68.61 7.99 -34.02
CA THR A 1 -67.38 8.65 -33.53
C THR A 1 -67.44 8.72 -32.01
N GLY A 2 -66.62 7.92 -31.31
CA GLY A 2 -66.61 7.90 -29.84
C GLY A 2 -65.83 9.08 -29.27
N ARG A 3 -66.30 9.68 -28.17
CA ARG A 3 -65.54 10.68 -27.43
C ARG A 3 -64.48 9.98 -26.58
N ILE A 4 -63.25 10.45 -26.65
CA ILE A 4 -62.15 9.92 -25.86
C ILE A 4 -62.39 10.33 -24.39
N PRO A 5 -62.34 9.39 -23.43
CA PRO A 5 -62.50 9.68 -22.01
C PRO A 5 -61.45 10.68 -21.50
N VAL A 6 -61.88 11.68 -20.74
CA VAL A 6 -61.04 12.76 -20.20
C VAL A 6 -59.87 12.25 -19.34
N GLU A 7 -60.02 11.09 -18.71
CA GLU A 7 -58.96 10.48 -17.90
C GLU A 7 -57.78 9.99 -18.74
N LEU A 8 -58.05 9.46 -19.94
CA LEU A 8 -56.99 9.03 -20.86
C LEU A 8 -56.23 10.24 -21.41
N LEU A 9 -56.95 11.34 -21.68
CA LEU A 9 -56.33 12.60 -22.08
C LEU A 9 -55.45 13.19 -20.96
N ALA A 10 -55.93 13.12 -19.72
CA ALA A 10 -55.16 13.56 -18.55
C ALA A 10 -53.92 12.69 -18.29
N LYS A 11 -54.03 11.37 -18.47
CA LYS A 11 -52.87 10.46 -18.35
C LYS A 11 -51.87 10.63 -19.49
N ALA A 12 -52.33 10.93 -20.71
CA ALA A 12 -51.47 11.28 -21.84
C ALA A 12 -50.69 12.58 -21.56
N ASN A 13 -51.38 13.63 -21.11
CA ASN A 13 -50.75 14.91 -20.77
C ASN A 13 -49.77 14.79 -19.59
N LYS A 14 -49.99 13.84 -18.69
CA LYS A 14 -49.08 13.53 -17.57
C LYS A 14 -47.95 12.57 -17.95
N GLY A 15 -47.87 12.11 -19.20
CA GLY A 15 -46.83 11.17 -19.67
C GLY A 15 -46.89 9.79 -19.02
N SER A 16 -48.03 9.42 -18.44
CA SER A 16 -48.22 8.17 -17.67
C SER A 16 -48.63 6.97 -18.54
N LEU A 17 -48.78 7.15 -19.85
CA LEU A 17 -49.19 6.09 -20.77
C LEU A 17 -47.94 5.47 -21.41
N SER A 18 -47.60 4.24 -21.01
CA SER A 18 -46.59 3.43 -21.69
C SER A 18 -47.27 2.56 -22.75
N LEU A 19 -46.98 2.82 -24.02
CA LEU A 19 -47.44 1.99 -25.13
C LEU A 19 -46.25 1.11 -25.53
N SER A 20 -46.33 -0.18 -25.20
CA SER A 20 -45.38 -1.18 -25.71
C SER A 20 -46.02 -1.84 -26.91
N TYR A 21 -45.33 -1.80 -28.05
CA TYR A 21 -45.70 -2.53 -29.26
C TYR A 21 -44.60 -3.54 -29.50
N ASP A 22 -44.94 -4.82 -29.38
CA ASP A 22 -44.01 -5.90 -29.67
C ASP A 22 -44.01 -6.10 -31.19
N ASP A 23 -42.93 -5.65 -31.83
CA ASP A 23 -42.74 -5.80 -33.27
C ASP A 23 -42.17 -7.19 -33.55
N GLU A 24 -43.03 -8.11 -34.00
CA GLU A 24 -42.59 -9.34 -34.68
C GLU A 24 -42.28 -8.97 -36.15
N ILE A 25 -40.99 -9.05 -36.46
CA ILE A 25 -40.35 -8.61 -37.70
C ILE A 25 -41.13 -9.07 -38.95
N THR A 26 -41.64 -8.12 -39.73
CA THR A 26 -41.74 -8.31 -41.19
C THR A 26 -41.32 -7.03 -41.94
N SER A 27 -40.52 -7.27 -42.97
CA SER A 27 -39.90 -6.33 -43.90
C SER A 27 -40.94 -5.56 -44.73
N ASP A 28 -40.78 -4.24 -44.81
CA ASP A 28 -40.64 -3.46 -46.06
C ASP A 28 -41.19 -2.02 -45.97
N ALA A 29 -40.32 -1.09 -46.40
CA ALA A 29 -40.58 0.26 -46.93
C ALA A 29 -41.46 1.27 -46.16
N ALA A 30 -40.73 2.25 -45.59
CA ALA A 30 -40.96 3.69 -45.68
C ALA A 30 -42.14 4.32 -44.91
N SER A 31 -41.84 4.82 -43.70
CA SER A 31 -42.20 6.21 -43.39
C SER A 31 -41.09 6.86 -42.56
N SER A 32 -40.80 8.11 -42.93
CA SER A 32 -39.76 8.98 -42.39
C SER A 32 -39.86 9.09 -40.86
N CYS A 33 -38.81 8.65 -40.17
CA CYS A 33 -38.59 9.01 -38.77
C CYS A 33 -37.60 10.18 -38.72
N ASP A 34 -38.12 11.40 -38.60
CA ASP A 34 -37.31 12.55 -38.22
C ASP A 34 -36.90 12.38 -36.75
N ARG A 35 -35.74 11.76 -36.53
CA ARG A 35 -35.13 11.58 -35.22
C ARG A 35 -34.45 12.87 -34.81
N SER A 36 -35.25 13.90 -34.51
CA SER A 36 -34.73 15.15 -33.96
C SER A 36 -34.24 14.96 -32.52
N THR A 37 -32.95 14.65 -32.42
CA THR A 37 -32.08 14.84 -31.26
C THR A 37 -32.54 14.29 -29.91
N CYS A 38 -32.28 13.01 -29.67
CA CYS A 38 -31.96 12.55 -28.32
C CYS A 38 -30.64 13.23 -27.89
N LYS A 39 -30.71 14.38 -27.22
CA LYS A 39 -29.56 14.97 -26.53
C LYS A 39 -29.20 14.07 -25.34
N ASN A 40 -28.26 13.15 -25.56
CA ASN A 40 -27.54 12.47 -24.48
C ASN A 40 -26.80 13.54 -23.66
N LYS A 41 -27.35 13.87 -22.48
CA LYS A 41 -26.85 14.90 -21.56
C LYS A 41 -26.50 14.26 -20.23
N ASN A 42 -25.61 13.27 -20.25
CA ASN A 42 -25.17 12.55 -19.05
C ASN A 42 -23.65 12.35 -18.95
N ASN A 43 -22.85 12.79 -19.93
CA ASN A 43 -21.39 12.81 -19.79
C ASN A 43 -20.91 13.81 -18.71
N LYS A 44 -21.52 15.00 -18.58
CA LYS A 44 -21.10 15.98 -17.56
C LYS A 44 -21.44 15.59 -16.11
N LYS A 45 -22.47 14.78 -15.90
CA LYS A 45 -22.89 14.33 -14.55
C LYS A 45 -22.02 13.17 -14.02
N ILE A 46 -21.40 12.40 -14.91
CA ILE A 46 -20.54 11.25 -14.55
C ILE A 46 -19.06 11.65 -14.48
N ILE A 47 -18.62 12.64 -15.27
CA ILE A 47 -17.21 13.07 -15.28
C ILE A 47 -16.79 13.74 -13.96
N ILE A 48 -17.68 14.54 -13.34
CA ILE A 48 -17.37 15.26 -12.10
C ILE A 48 -17.04 14.32 -10.92
N PRO A 49 -17.86 13.30 -10.60
CA PRO A 49 -17.54 12.38 -9.50
C PRO A 49 -16.30 11.52 -9.81
N VAL A 50 -16.05 11.15 -11.06
CA VAL A 50 -14.90 10.32 -11.44
C VAL A 50 -13.58 11.08 -11.28
N ILE A 51 -13.53 12.35 -11.66
CA ILE A 51 -12.30 13.15 -11.47
C ILE A 51 -12.04 13.36 -9.98
N ALA A 52 -13.08 13.63 -9.19
CA ALA A 52 -12.94 13.84 -7.75
C ALA A 52 -12.38 12.60 -7.03
N THR A 53 -12.82 11.39 -7.40
CA THR A 53 -12.33 10.15 -6.79
C THR A 53 -10.88 9.85 -7.17
N VAL A 54 -10.50 10.06 -8.43
CA VAL A 54 -9.12 9.82 -8.89
C VAL A 54 -8.15 10.75 -8.17
N VAL A 55 -8.48 12.04 -8.02
CA VAL A 55 -7.62 13.01 -7.30
C VAL A 55 -7.48 12.63 -5.83
N PHE A 56 -8.57 12.21 -5.18
CA PHE A 56 -8.55 11.80 -3.78
C PHE A 56 -7.68 10.55 -3.56
N ILE A 57 -7.78 9.55 -4.44
CA ILE A 57 -6.96 8.33 -4.36
C ILE A 57 -5.47 8.65 -4.54
N VAL A 58 -5.11 9.51 -5.51
CA VAL A 58 -3.72 9.93 -5.73
C VAL A 58 -3.19 10.71 -4.51
N MET A 59 -4.01 11.56 -3.90
CA MET A 59 -3.65 12.31 -2.69
C MET A 59 -3.39 11.36 -1.51
N ILE A 60 -4.24 10.35 -1.30
CA ILE A 60 -4.01 9.34 -0.26
C ILE A 60 -2.73 8.53 -0.54
N LEU A 61 -2.49 8.10 -1.78
CA LEU A 61 -1.29 7.34 -2.14
C LEU A 61 -0.02 8.14 -1.91
N THR A 62 0.01 9.42 -2.30
CA THR A 62 1.18 10.29 -2.07
C THR A 62 1.46 10.52 -0.59
N VAL A 63 0.42 10.77 0.22
CA VAL A 63 0.56 10.90 1.68
C VAL A 63 1.01 9.59 2.32
N PHE A 64 0.48 8.45 1.88
CA PHE A 64 0.85 7.14 2.42
C PHE A 64 2.29 6.77 2.09
N ILE A 65 2.74 7.04 0.86
CA ILE A 65 4.15 6.90 0.46
C ILE A 65 5.04 7.85 1.27
N ALA A 66 4.63 9.12 1.44
CA ALA A 66 5.39 10.08 2.24
C ALA A 66 5.49 9.61 3.70
N ILE A 67 4.38 9.22 4.33
CA ILE A 67 4.37 8.66 5.69
C ILE A 67 5.24 7.42 5.78
N TRP A 68 5.22 6.53 4.79
CA TRP A 68 6.12 5.38 4.78
C TRP A 68 7.58 5.78 4.68
N ILE A 69 7.94 6.76 3.85
CA ILE A 69 9.31 7.28 3.75
C ILE A 69 9.73 7.96 5.06
N PHE A 70 8.86 8.77 5.66
CA PHE A 70 9.13 9.47 6.93
C PHE A 70 9.13 8.53 8.15
N LYS A 71 8.33 7.47 8.15
CA LYS A 71 8.29 6.44 9.20
C LYS A 71 9.29 5.32 8.97
N LYS A 72 10.01 5.26 7.83
CA LYS A 72 11.22 4.43 7.79
C LYS A 72 12.16 5.07 8.79
N PRO A 73 12.52 4.40 9.90
CA PRO A 73 13.68 4.86 10.64
C PRO A 73 14.80 4.95 9.62
N LYS A 74 15.59 6.03 9.66
CA LYS A 74 16.91 6.04 9.05
C LYS A 74 17.69 4.90 9.73
N ALA A 75 17.50 3.68 9.25
CA ALA A 75 18.51 2.68 9.33
C ALA A 75 19.64 3.26 8.48
N ARG A 76 20.52 4.03 9.11
CA ARG A 76 21.96 3.99 8.81
C ARG A 76 22.48 2.57 9.12
N GLY A 77 21.79 1.55 8.64
CA GLY A 77 22.42 0.31 8.29
C GLY A 77 23.02 0.60 6.92
N THR A 78 24.19 1.25 6.92
CA THR A 78 25.19 0.87 5.94
C THR A 78 25.11 -0.65 5.88
N ALA A 79 24.81 -1.20 4.71
CA ALA A 79 25.11 -2.58 4.43
C ALA A 79 26.61 -2.71 4.68
N LEU A 80 26.98 -2.94 5.95
CA LEU A 80 28.32 -3.26 6.36
C LEU A 80 28.52 -4.56 5.63
N ARG A 81 29.17 -4.48 4.46
CA ARG A 81 29.92 -5.58 3.89
C ARG A 81 30.48 -6.29 5.10
N ILE A 82 30.04 -7.52 5.33
CA ILE A 82 30.56 -8.35 6.42
C ILE A 82 32.01 -8.63 6.04
N ARG A 83 32.87 -7.64 6.23
CA ARG A 83 34.30 -7.79 6.19
C ARG A 83 34.59 -8.46 7.51
N LYS A 84 34.91 -9.75 7.44
CA LYS A 84 35.41 -10.53 8.57
C LYS A 84 36.75 -9.91 8.96
N GLN A 85 36.69 -8.86 9.76
CA GLN A 85 37.85 -8.15 10.27
C GLN A 85 38.30 -8.86 11.54
N GLN A 86 39.58 -9.20 11.58
CA GLN A 86 40.20 -9.78 12.76
C GLN A 86 40.62 -8.65 13.69
N TYR A 87 40.37 -8.84 14.98
CA TYR A 87 40.78 -7.92 16.04
C TYR A 87 41.66 -8.70 17.01
N THR A 88 42.74 -8.06 17.45
CA THR A 88 43.58 -8.53 18.54
C THR A 88 42.83 -8.40 19.88
N TYR A 89 43.28 -9.14 20.89
CA TYR A 89 42.68 -9.08 22.22
C TYR A 89 42.76 -7.66 22.83
N ALA A 90 43.87 -6.96 22.63
CA ALA A 90 44.04 -5.57 23.09
C ALA A 90 43.03 -4.61 22.44
N GLU A 91 42.73 -4.80 21.15
CA GLU A 91 41.67 -4.03 20.49
C GLU A 91 40.30 -4.35 21.05
N ILE A 92 39.99 -5.62 21.33
CA ILE A 92 38.73 -6.02 21.97
C ILE A 92 38.59 -5.41 23.37
N GLN A 93 39.67 -5.38 24.15
CA GLN A 93 39.68 -4.68 25.45
C GLN A 93 39.37 -3.20 25.29
N SER A 94 40.01 -2.52 24.32
CA SER A 94 39.74 -1.11 24.03
C SER A 94 38.29 -0.89 23.60
N ILE A 95 37.78 -1.69 22.66
CA ILE A 95 36.40 -1.64 22.13
C ILE A 95 35.37 -1.77 23.26
N THR A 96 35.62 -2.68 24.21
CA THR A 96 34.71 -2.98 25.33
C THR A 96 34.97 -2.14 26.58
N ASN A 97 35.91 -1.19 26.52
CA ASN A 97 36.39 -0.43 27.67
C ASN A 97 36.74 -1.34 28.86
N ASN A 98 37.64 -2.30 28.64
CA ASN A 98 38.04 -3.34 29.59
C ASN A 98 36.85 -4.18 30.10
N PHE A 99 35.95 -4.59 29.19
CA PHE A 99 34.80 -5.43 29.52
C PHE A 99 33.87 -4.85 30.60
N ASN A 100 33.78 -3.51 30.69
CA ASN A 100 33.11 -2.81 31.80
C ASN A 100 31.61 -3.10 31.89
N VAL A 101 30.92 -3.14 30.75
CA VAL A 101 29.45 -3.24 30.71
C VAL A 101 29.02 -4.56 30.10
N VAL A 102 28.42 -5.43 30.91
CA VAL A 102 27.75 -6.66 30.46
C VAL A 102 26.33 -6.34 30.02
N ILE A 103 25.97 -6.81 28.82
CA ILE A 103 24.63 -6.67 28.26
C ILE A 103 23.88 -8.00 28.15
N GLY A 104 24.56 -9.13 28.37
CA GLY A 104 23.91 -10.44 28.43
C GLY A 104 24.83 -11.54 28.93
N LYS A 105 24.25 -12.56 29.57
CA LYS A 105 24.95 -13.78 30.01
C LYS A 105 24.10 -15.00 29.64
N GLY A 106 24.73 -16.06 29.17
CA GLY A 106 24.07 -17.33 28.88
C GLY A 106 25.06 -18.49 28.74
N GLY A 107 24.57 -19.67 28.35
CA GLY A 107 25.40 -20.89 28.24
C GLY A 107 26.52 -20.82 27.19
N PHE A 108 26.46 -19.85 26.29
CA PHE A 108 27.47 -19.61 25.24
C PHE A 108 28.45 -18.49 25.61
N GLY A 109 28.40 -17.98 26.84
CA GLY A 109 29.30 -16.96 27.35
C GLY A 109 28.64 -15.61 27.64
N THR A 110 29.48 -14.59 27.74
CA THR A 110 29.08 -13.24 28.18
C THR A 110 29.16 -12.26 27.02
N VAL A 111 28.14 -11.43 26.87
CA VAL A 111 28.09 -10.37 25.86
C VAL A 111 28.35 -9.04 26.54
N TYR A 112 29.35 -8.32 26.03
CA TYR A 112 29.76 -6.99 26.50
C TYR A 112 29.36 -5.91 25.52
N ARG A 113 29.08 -4.71 26.04
CA ARG A 113 28.90 -3.51 25.21
C ARG A 113 30.26 -3.00 24.76
N GLY A 114 30.37 -2.60 23.50
CA GLY A 114 31.56 -1.92 22.99
C GLY A 114 31.24 -0.89 21.90
N HIS A 115 32.27 -0.20 21.43
CA HIS A 115 32.18 0.74 20.31
C HIS A 115 33.36 0.57 19.34
N ILE A 116 33.07 0.62 18.04
CA ILE A 116 34.07 0.68 16.96
C ILE A 116 33.83 1.99 16.21
N GLY A 117 34.69 2.99 16.44
CA GLY A 117 34.39 4.37 16.05
C GLY A 117 33.09 4.86 16.70
N ASP A 118 32.19 5.41 15.90
CA ASP A 118 30.86 5.87 16.36
C ASP A 118 29.79 4.76 16.39
N THR A 119 30.16 3.52 16.06
CA THR A 119 29.21 2.40 15.98
C THR A 119 29.22 1.59 17.27
N GLN A 120 28.06 1.52 17.92
CA GLN A 120 27.88 0.63 19.07
C GLN A 120 27.82 -0.84 18.61
N VAL A 121 28.58 -1.69 19.30
CA VAL A 121 28.67 -3.14 19.01
C VAL A 121 28.44 -3.98 20.27
N ALA A 122 28.12 -5.24 20.05
CA ALA A 122 28.03 -6.27 21.09
C ALA A 122 29.16 -7.28 20.88
N VAL A 123 30.01 -7.46 21.89
CA VAL A 123 31.15 -8.38 21.85
C VAL A 123 30.81 -9.61 22.68
N LYS A 124 30.60 -10.76 22.03
CA LYS A 124 30.35 -12.03 22.70
C LYS A 124 31.69 -12.73 22.99
N MET A 125 31.97 -12.95 24.26
CA MET A 125 33.10 -13.73 24.73
C MET A 125 32.65 -15.15 25.02
N LEU A 126 33.33 -16.14 24.43
CA LEU A 126 33.10 -17.55 24.73
C LEU A 126 33.44 -17.87 26.19
N SER A 127 32.67 -18.76 26.79
CA SER A 127 32.96 -19.33 28.10
C SER A 127 33.81 -20.58 27.94
N GLU A 128 34.81 -20.78 28.80
CA GLU A 128 35.64 -22.00 28.84
C GLU A 128 34.80 -23.27 29.07
N SER A 129 33.66 -23.15 29.74
CA SER A 129 32.73 -24.26 29.99
C SER A 129 31.89 -24.66 28.75
N SER A 130 31.96 -23.92 27.64
CA SER A 130 31.10 -24.14 26.48
C SER A 130 31.68 -25.18 25.52
N HIS A 131 31.64 -26.46 25.88
CA HIS A 131 32.15 -27.57 25.07
C HIS A 131 31.52 -27.69 23.66
N GLN A 132 30.32 -27.12 23.43
CA GLN A 132 29.67 -27.08 22.11
C GLN A 132 29.74 -25.70 21.42
N GLY A 133 30.17 -24.66 22.13
CA GLY A 133 30.08 -23.27 21.68
C GLY A 133 31.11 -22.88 20.63
N GLU A 134 32.30 -23.50 20.63
CA GLU A 134 33.39 -23.16 19.71
C GLU A 134 32.99 -23.31 18.22
N LYS A 135 32.29 -24.40 17.88
CA LYS A 135 31.79 -24.64 16.52
C LYS A 135 30.78 -23.59 16.08
N GLN A 136 29.94 -23.12 17.00
CA GLN A 136 28.91 -22.12 16.74
C GLN A 136 29.46 -20.69 16.70
N PHE A 137 30.69 -20.48 17.18
CA PHE A 137 31.38 -19.18 17.18
C PHE A 137 32.19 -18.92 15.91
N GLN A 138 32.58 -19.98 15.21
CA GLN A 138 33.38 -19.91 13.97
C GLN A 138 32.53 -19.98 12.68
N ALA A 139 31.22 -20.29 12.80
CA ALA A 139 30.28 -20.45 11.70
C ALA A 139 29.90 -19.13 11.02
#